data_AF-A0A5R2N2Q2-F1
#
_entry.id   AF-A0A5R2N2Q2-F1
#
_cell.length_a   1.000
_cell.length_b   1.000
_cell.length_c   1.000
_cell.angle_alpha   90.00
_cell.angle_beta   90.00
_cell.angle_gamma   90.00
#
_symmetry.space_group_name_H-M   'P 1'
#
loop_
_entity.id
_entity.type
_entity.pdbx_description
1 polymer ?
#
loop_
_entity_poly.entity_id
_entity_poly.type
_entity_poly.pdbx_seq_one_letter_code
_entity_poly.pdbx_strand_id
1 'polypeptide(L)'
;YTGPVDEYFDWRLGALPYRSLRFDHITLDQEQFQPVAVVNYPQTEAYTRITEYKHLTGQQSTKTSLTYEYPTDVGDPYYPVPRAENEVLYKRYEALAAEVRDVWFVGRLATYRYYNMDQVVGQALATFGRIQRQLAAGASTAVEAAE
;
A
#
# COMPACT_ATOMS: atom_id res chain seq x y z
N TYR A 1 -12.28 4.32 2.60
CA TYR A 1 -11.71 3.91 1.31
C TYR A 1 -10.20 3.74 1.44
N THR A 2 -9.65 2.68 0.85
CA THR A 2 -8.23 2.29 0.99
C THR A 2 -7.51 2.04 -0.34
N GLY A 3 -8.22 2.13 -1.47
CA GLY A 3 -7.64 2.00 -2.81
C GLY A 3 -6.94 3.27 -3.28
N PRO A 4 -6.48 3.34 -4.54
CA PRO A 4 -5.83 4.52 -5.11
C PRO A 4 -6.78 5.73 -5.07
N VAL A 5 -6.30 6.86 -4.56
CA VAL A 5 -7.12 8.07 -4.39
C VAL A 5 -7.53 8.69 -5.73
N ASP A 6 -6.65 8.62 -6.71
CA ASP A 6 -6.90 9.07 -8.07
C ASP A 6 -7.99 8.25 -8.77
N GLU A 7 -7.97 6.92 -8.62
CA GLU A 7 -9.02 6.02 -9.13
C GLU A 7 -10.39 6.32 -8.50
N TYR A 8 -10.45 6.59 -7.19
CA TYR A 8 -11.70 6.96 -6.52
C TYR A 8 -12.38 8.19 -7.17
N PHE A 9 -11.59 9.11 -7.72
CA PHE A 9 -12.05 10.32 -8.40
C PHE A 9 -12.00 10.19 -9.94
N ASP A 10 -12.08 8.98 -10.47
CA ASP A 10 -12.08 8.67 -11.91
C ASP A 10 -10.90 9.30 -12.66
N TRP A 11 -9.74 9.41 -12.01
CA TRP A 11 -8.51 10.04 -12.51
C TRP A 11 -8.72 11.47 -13.04
N ARG A 12 -9.74 12.19 -12.56
CA ARG A 12 -10.15 13.50 -13.12
C ARG A 12 -9.08 14.60 -13.08
N LEU A 13 -8.04 14.44 -12.26
CA LEU A 13 -6.89 15.37 -12.21
C LEU A 13 -5.61 14.80 -12.87
N GLY A 14 -5.69 13.60 -13.45
CA GLY A 14 -4.57 12.80 -13.95
C GLY A 14 -4.23 11.64 -13.01
N ALA A 15 -3.58 10.59 -13.54
CA ALA A 15 -3.17 9.44 -12.74
C ALA A 15 -1.96 9.74 -11.86
N LEU A 16 -2.00 9.30 -10.61
CA LEU A 16 -0.85 9.31 -9.73
C LEU A 16 0.08 8.16 -10.13
N PRO A 17 1.39 8.40 -10.32
CA PRO A 17 2.29 7.35 -10.74
C PRO A 17 2.60 6.38 -9.60
N TYR A 18 2.42 5.10 -9.85
CA TYR A 18 2.86 4.02 -8.96
C TYR A 18 3.89 3.16 -9.66
N ARG A 19 4.82 2.60 -8.89
CA ARG A 19 5.64 1.47 -9.33
C ARG A 19 4.86 0.19 -9.06
N SER A 20 4.88 -0.70 -10.03
CA SER A 20 4.31 -2.04 -9.92
C SER A 20 5.41 -3.11 -9.85
N LEU A 21 5.02 -4.35 -9.60
CA LEU A 21 5.88 -5.51 -9.54
C LEU A 21 5.24 -6.66 -10.30
N ARG A 22 6.07 -7.41 -11.03
CA ARG A 22 5.74 -8.73 -11.56
C ARG A 22 6.48 -9.77 -10.74
N PHE A 23 5.74 -10.79 -10.30
CA PHE A 23 6.27 -11.87 -9.48
C PHE A 23 6.34 -13.16 -10.29
N ASP A 24 7.53 -13.74 -10.39
CA ASP A 24 7.72 -15.07 -10.96
C ASP A 24 7.98 -16.06 -9.82
N HIS A 25 6.98 -16.88 -9.53
CA HIS A 25 7.03 -17.90 -8.49
C HIS A 25 7.59 -19.20 -9.04
N ILE A 26 8.60 -19.76 -8.37
CA ILE A 26 9.17 -21.06 -8.73
C ILE A 26 9.26 -21.98 -7.51
N THR A 27 9.15 -23.29 -7.74
CA THR A 27 9.40 -24.32 -6.74
C THR A 27 10.55 -25.19 -7.21
N LEU A 28 11.51 -25.46 -6.32
CA LEU A 28 12.68 -26.27 -6.59
C LEU A 28 12.67 -27.55 -5.75
N ASP A 29 13.15 -28.65 -6.33
CA ASP A 29 13.31 -29.95 -5.67
C ASP A 29 14.60 -30.00 -4.84
N GLN A 30 14.77 -29.01 -3.95
CA GLN A 30 15.84 -28.93 -2.98
C GLN A 30 15.36 -28.24 -1.70
N GLU A 31 16.01 -28.53 -0.57
CA GLU A 31 15.59 -28.00 0.72
C GLU A 31 15.83 -26.49 0.86
N GLN A 32 16.96 -25.99 0.37
CA GLN A 32 17.33 -24.58 0.52
C GLN A 32 18.07 -24.10 -0.73
N PHE A 33 17.71 -22.93 -1.25
CA PHE A 33 18.31 -22.34 -2.45
C PHE A 33 19.36 -21.28 -2.13
N GLN A 34 19.09 -20.40 -1.16
CA GLN A 34 19.94 -19.28 -0.81
C GLN A 34 20.23 -19.23 0.69
N PRO A 35 21.32 -18.57 1.13
CA PRO A 35 21.72 -18.58 2.54
C PRO A 35 20.80 -17.76 3.45
N VAL A 36 19.97 -16.87 2.89
CA VAL A 36 19.11 -15.94 3.63
C VAL A 36 17.76 -15.75 2.92
N ALA A 37 16.77 -15.20 3.62
CA ALA A 37 15.43 -14.99 3.07
C ALA A 37 15.37 -14.15 1.79
N VAL A 38 16.19 -13.10 1.70
CA VAL A 38 16.16 -12.16 0.56
C VAL A 38 17.58 -11.87 0.11
N VAL A 39 17.87 -12.09 -1.17
CA VAL A 39 19.12 -11.69 -1.82
C VAL A 39 18.80 -10.65 -2.88
N ASN A 40 19.42 -9.47 -2.79
CA ASN A 40 19.23 -8.38 -3.74
C ASN A 40 20.30 -8.44 -4.85
N TYR A 41 19.91 -8.05 -6.06
CA TYR A 41 20.75 -8.04 -7.27
C TYR A 41 20.77 -6.63 -7.87
N PRO A 42 21.64 -5.73 -7.36
CA PRO A 42 21.56 -4.32 -7.73
C PRO A 42 21.98 -3.96 -9.16
N GLN A 43 22.73 -4.83 -9.86
CA GLN A 43 23.41 -4.45 -11.11
C GLN A 43 23.45 -5.53 -12.20
N THR A 44 23.12 -6.78 -11.90
CA THR A 44 23.43 -7.90 -12.81
C THR A 44 22.21 -8.47 -13.53
N GLU A 45 21.00 -8.27 -12.97
CA GLU A 45 19.81 -9.00 -13.39
C GLU A 45 18.64 -8.07 -13.72
N ALA A 46 17.68 -8.59 -14.48
CA ALA A 46 16.42 -7.90 -14.76
C ALA A 46 15.46 -7.87 -13.54
N TYR A 47 15.62 -8.79 -12.59
CA TYR A 47 14.92 -8.79 -11.31
C TYR A 47 15.74 -8.06 -10.24
N THR A 48 15.08 -7.47 -9.26
CA THR A 48 15.77 -6.73 -8.18
C THR A 48 16.20 -7.63 -7.04
N ARG A 49 15.45 -8.72 -6.78
CA ARG A 49 15.73 -9.66 -5.68
C ARG A 49 15.04 -11.01 -5.87
N ILE A 50 15.54 -11.99 -5.13
CA ILE A 50 14.92 -13.30 -4.94
C ILE A 50 14.55 -13.46 -3.46
N THR A 51 13.31 -13.87 -3.20
CA THR A 51 12.81 -14.18 -1.86
C THR A 51 12.59 -15.69 -1.72
N GLU A 52 13.20 -16.31 -0.70
CA GLU A 52 12.99 -17.71 -0.31
C GLU A 52 12.15 -17.78 0.98
N TYR A 53 10.88 -18.19 0.86
CA TYR A 53 9.89 -18.03 1.94
C TYR A 53 10.12 -18.91 3.16
N LYS A 54 10.83 -20.04 3.03
CA LYS A 54 11.09 -20.94 4.16
C LYS A 54 11.90 -20.28 5.26
N HIS A 55 12.82 -19.36 4.92
CA HIS A 55 13.55 -18.56 5.90
C HIS A 55 12.65 -17.63 6.71
N LEU A 56 11.56 -17.14 6.10
CA LEU A 56 10.61 -16.21 6.75
C LEU A 56 9.58 -16.93 7.62
N THR A 57 9.20 -18.14 7.22
CA THR A 57 8.10 -18.90 7.84
C THR A 57 8.57 -19.98 8.81
N GLY A 58 9.82 -20.43 8.69
CA GLY A 58 10.34 -21.58 9.43
C GLY A 58 9.81 -22.94 8.95
N GLN A 59 9.11 -22.99 7.81
CA GLN A 59 8.55 -24.22 7.27
C GLN A 59 9.65 -25.24 6.91
N GLN A 60 9.50 -26.47 7.38
CA GLN A 60 10.34 -27.62 7.01
C GLN A 60 9.75 -28.36 5.82
N SER A 61 10.56 -28.61 4.79
CA SER A 61 10.13 -29.27 3.54
C SER A 61 11.34 -29.73 2.73
N THR A 62 11.21 -30.85 2.00
CA THR A 62 12.23 -31.34 1.07
C THR A 62 12.36 -30.47 -0.20
N LYS A 63 11.40 -29.55 -0.41
CA LYS A 63 11.38 -28.57 -1.50
C LYS A 63 11.44 -27.15 -0.96
N THR A 64 11.70 -26.18 -1.83
CA THR A 64 11.66 -24.75 -1.52
C THR A 64 10.88 -23.97 -2.56
N SER A 65 10.24 -22.87 -2.15
CA SER A 65 9.51 -21.96 -3.02
C SER A 65 10.13 -20.57 -2.97
N LEU A 66 10.34 -20.00 -4.15
CA LEU A 66 11.03 -18.76 -4.38
C LEU A 66 10.16 -17.80 -5.18
N THR A 67 10.45 -16.51 -5.06
CA THR A 67 9.88 -15.49 -5.94
C THR A 67 10.97 -14.59 -6.46
N TYR A 68 10.99 -14.39 -7.77
CA TYR A 68 11.77 -13.36 -8.44
C TYR A 68 10.89 -12.13 -8.63
N GLU A 69 11.40 -10.97 -8.23
CA GLU A 69 10.65 -9.71 -8.27
C GLU A 69 11.19 -8.78 -9.37
N TYR A 70 10.33 -8.48 -10.36
CA TYR A 70 10.68 -7.62 -11.48
C TYR A 70 9.95 -6.27 -11.36
N PRO A 71 10.66 -5.13 -11.34
CA PRO A 71 10.04 -3.82 -11.36
C PRO A 71 9.35 -3.57 -12.69
N THR A 72 8.16 -2.99 -12.66
CA THR A 72 7.39 -2.65 -13.86
C THR A 72 6.56 -1.39 -13.62
N ASP A 73 6.22 -0.70 -14.72
CA ASP A 73 5.34 0.48 -14.73
C ASP A 73 3.89 0.12 -15.07
N VAL A 74 3.61 -1.17 -15.26
CA VAL A 74 2.30 -1.72 -15.64
C VAL A 74 1.86 -2.75 -14.62
N GLY A 75 0.61 -2.65 -14.18
CA GLY A 75 -0.02 -3.58 -13.23
C GLY A 75 -0.53 -2.87 -11.99
N ASP A 76 -0.78 -3.66 -10.93
CA ASP A 76 -1.33 -3.15 -9.68
C ASP A 76 -0.38 -2.15 -8.98
N PRO A 77 -0.91 -1.12 -8.32
CA PRO A 77 -0.10 -0.10 -7.65
C PRO A 77 0.50 -0.64 -6.34
N TYR A 78 1.81 -0.86 -6.31
CA TYR A 78 2.51 -1.32 -5.10
C TYR A 78 3.18 -0.18 -4.34
N TYR A 79 3.87 0.72 -5.04
CA TYR A 79 4.66 1.79 -4.40
C TYR A 79 4.33 3.16 -5.01
N PRO A 80 4.01 4.18 -4.19
CA PRO A 80 3.93 5.55 -4.69
C PRO A 80 5.32 6.01 -5.16
N VAL A 81 5.37 6.88 -6.16
CA VAL A 81 6.64 7.45 -6.66
C VAL A 81 6.84 8.84 -6.05
N PRO A 82 7.65 8.99 -4.98
CA PRO A 82 7.86 10.27 -4.31
C PRO A 82 8.72 11.20 -5.18
N ARG A 83 8.06 12.15 -5.85
CA ARG A 83 8.67 13.27 -6.59
C ARG A 83 7.84 14.52 -6.36
N ALA A 84 8.46 15.69 -6.48
CA ALA A 84 7.80 16.97 -6.24
C ALA A 84 6.54 17.14 -7.11
N GLU A 85 6.60 16.79 -8.40
CA GLU A 85 5.43 16.86 -9.30
C GLU A 85 4.25 15.97 -8.84
N ASN A 86 4.56 14.79 -8.28
CA ASN A 86 3.56 13.82 -7.85
C ASN A 86 2.94 14.22 -6.51
N GLU A 87 3.74 14.83 -5.63
CA GLU A 87 3.24 15.41 -4.39
C GLU A 87 2.26 16.56 -4.67
N VAL A 88 2.58 17.43 -5.64
CA VAL A 88 1.67 18.51 -6.07
C VAL A 88 0.34 17.92 -6.59
N LEU A 89 0.39 16.87 -7.41
CA LEU A 89 -0.82 16.20 -7.88
C LEU A 89 -1.61 15.55 -6.73
N TYR A 90 -0.93 14.82 -5.84
CA TYR A 90 -1.56 14.18 -4.68
C TYR A 90 -2.23 15.23 -3.78
N LYS A 91 -1.62 16.38 -3.55
CA LYS A 91 -2.21 17.46 -2.72
C LYS A 91 -3.54 17.95 -3.27
N ARG A 92 -3.72 17.95 -4.60
CA ARG A 92 -5.00 18.29 -5.22
C ARG A 92 -6.04 17.21 -4.95
N TYR A 93 -5.68 15.92 -5.04
CA TYR A 93 -6.57 14.82 -4.67
C TYR A 93 -6.87 14.79 -3.16
N GLU A 94 -5.91 15.10 -2.30
CA GLU A 94 -6.08 15.21 -0.86
C GLU A 94 -7.09 16.31 -0.49
N ALA A 95 -7.07 17.44 -1.21
CA ALA A 95 -8.07 18.49 -1.06
C ALA A 95 -9.48 18.00 -1.45
N LEU A 96 -9.61 17.26 -2.56
CA LEU A 96 -10.89 16.66 -2.96
C LEU A 96 -11.39 15.63 -1.94
N ALA A 97 -10.50 14.78 -1.44
CA ALA A 97 -10.81 13.78 -0.42
C ALA A 97 -11.33 14.42 0.86
N ALA A 98 -10.85 15.62 1.23
CA ALA A 98 -11.30 16.36 2.40
C ALA A 98 -12.73 16.93 2.25
N GLU A 99 -13.22 17.11 1.02
CA GLU A 99 -14.59 17.59 0.73
C GLU A 99 -15.63 16.46 0.75
N VAL A 100 -15.20 15.20 0.62
CA VAL A 100 -16.10 14.05 0.61
C VAL A 100 -16.61 13.76 2.01
N ARG A 101 -17.93 13.85 2.19
CA ARG A 101 -18.59 13.47 3.44
C ARG A 101 -18.71 11.95 3.55
N ASP A 102 -18.68 11.45 4.78
CA ASP A 102 -18.93 10.03 5.11
C ASP A 102 -17.96 9.02 4.48
N VAL A 103 -16.83 9.49 3.93
CA VAL A 103 -15.75 8.65 3.40
C VAL A 103 -14.42 9.07 4.01
N TRP A 104 -13.73 8.13 4.66
CA TRP A 104 -12.38 8.35 5.20
C TRP A 104 -11.35 7.64 4.34
N PHE A 105 -10.32 8.39 3.90
CA PHE A 105 -9.22 7.89 3.09
C PHE A 105 -8.06 7.49 4.02
N VAL A 106 -7.66 6.22 3.96
CA VAL A 106 -6.65 5.65 4.87
C VAL A 106 -5.81 4.58 4.18
N GLY A 107 -4.56 4.40 4.60
CA GLY A 107 -3.65 3.41 4.06
C GLY A 107 -2.78 3.93 2.92
N ARG A 108 -1.87 3.06 2.46
CA ARG A 108 -0.80 3.37 1.50
C ARG A 108 -1.30 4.06 0.23
N LEU A 109 -2.33 3.49 -0.41
CA LEU A 109 -2.81 3.94 -1.72
C LEU A 109 -3.69 5.19 -1.59
N ALA A 110 -4.65 5.18 -0.65
CA ALA A 110 -5.58 6.28 -0.46
C ALA A 110 -4.90 7.57 0.06
N THR A 111 -3.71 7.45 0.67
CA THR A 111 -2.94 8.59 1.17
C THR A 111 -1.62 8.80 0.44
N TYR A 112 -1.40 8.05 -0.67
CA TYR A 112 -0.21 8.14 -1.52
C TYR A 112 1.12 8.18 -0.74
N ARG A 113 1.26 7.31 0.26
CA ARG A 113 2.40 7.29 1.18
C ARG A 113 3.03 5.92 1.26
N TYR A 114 4.36 5.89 1.26
CA TYR A 114 5.09 4.65 1.46
C TYR A 114 5.07 4.27 2.95
N TYR A 115 4.11 3.43 3.32
CA TYR A 115 3.97 2.89 4.67
C TYR A 115 4.34 1.42 4.81
N ASN A 116 4.95 1.07 5.93
CA ASN A 116 5.04 -0.31 6.43
C ASN A 116 3.72 -0.75 7.10
N MET A 117 3.59 -2.05 7.39
CA MET A 117 2.37 -2.62 7.98
C MET A 117 1.99 -1.99 9.32
N ASP A 118 2.96 -1.82 10.22
CA ASP A 118 2.77 -1.21 11.54
C ASP A 118 2.27 0.24 11.45
N GLN A 119 2.81 1.00 10.50
CA GLN A 119 2.42 2.39 10.26
C GLN A 119 0.97 2.48 9.75
N VAL A 120 0.57 1.59 8.84
CA VAL A 120 -0.83 1.53 8.37
C VAL A 120 -1.78 1.12 9.50
N VAL A 121 -1.39 0.15 10.34
CA VAL A 121 -2.19 -0.25 11.51
C VAL A 121 -2.35 0.93 12.48
N GLY A 122 -1.26 1.64 12.80
CA GLY A 122 -1.31 2.83 13.64
C GLY A 122 -2.20 3.93 13.04
N GLN A 123 -2.09 4.18 11.73
CA GLN A 123 -2.94 5.14 11.01
C GLN A 123 -4.42 4.75 11.05
N ALA A 124 -4.74 3.46 10.92
CA ALA A 124 -6.10 2.94 10.98
C ALA A 124 -6.71 3.14 12.38
N LEU A 125 -5.97 2.79 13.44
CA LEU A 125 -6.42 2.99 14.83
C LEU A 125 -6.62 4.47 15.16
N ALA A 126 -5.71 5.34 14.74
CA ALA A 126 -5.86 6.78 14.91
C ALA A 126 -7.08 7.33 14.15
N THR A 127 -7.32 6.82 12.94
CA THR A 127 -8.49 7.21 12.12
C THR A 127 -9.79 6.74 12.77
N PHE A 128 -9.86 5.50 13.26
CA PHE A 128 -11.00 5.00 14.01
C PHE A 128 -11.32 5.90 15.22
N GLY A 129 -10.31 6.29 15.99
CA GLY A 129 -10.49 7.22 17.12
C GLY A 129 -11.05 8.59 16.70
N ARG A 130 -10.67 9.12 15.52
CA ARG A 130 -11.25 10.35 14.97
C ARG A 130 -12.70 10.18 14.56
N ILE A 131 -13.03 9.08 13.88
CA ILE A 131 -14.39 8.75 13.44
C ILE A 131 -15.33 8.68 14.66
N GLN A 132 -14.95 7.94 15.69
CA GLN A 132 -15.75 7.81 16.92
C GLN A 132 -16.07 9.17 17.54
N ARG A 133 -15.09 10.08 17.61
CA ARG A 133 -15.31 11.44 18.12
C ARG A 133 -16.23 12.28 17.23
N GLN A 134 -16.06 12.19 15.91
CA GLN A 134 -16.89 12.93 14.94
C GLN A 134 -18.36 12.48 15.01
N LEU A 135 -18.60 11.17 15.07
CA LEU A 135 -19.96 10.61 15.17
C LEU A 135 -20.63 10.95 16.50
N ALA A 136 -19.89 10.87 17.61
CA ALA A 136 -20.42 11.26 18.92
C ALA A 136 -20.81 12.74 18.97
N ALA A 137 -19.98 13.63 18.40
CA ALA A 137 -20.29 15.06 18.33
C ALA A 137 -21.52 15.35 17.44
N GLY A 138 -21.62 14.67 16.29
CA GLY A 138 -22.76 14.81 15.38
C GLY A 138 -24.09 14.30 15.95
N ALA A 139 -24.05 13.28 16.81
CA ALA A 139 -25.23 12.81 17.54
C ALA A 139 -25.71 13.83 18.58
N SER A 140 -24.78 14.52 19.26
CA SER A 140 -25.11 15.56 20.25
C SER A 140 -25.79 16.77 19.60
N THR A 141 -25.28 17.24 18.46
CA THR A 141 -25.85 18.39 17.75
C THR A 141 -27.20 18.08 17.09
N ALA A 142 -27.44 16.83 16.69
CA ALA A 142 -28.74 16.41 16.16
C ALA A 142 -29.84 16.37 17.24
N VAL A 143 -29.48 16.07 18.49
CA VAL A 143 -30.42 16.10 19.64
C VAL A 143 -30.77 17.53 20.00
N GLU A 144 -29.80 18.44 20.08
CA GLU A 144 -30.03 19.86 20.38
C GLU A 144 -30.81 20.60 19.28
N ALA A 145 -30.70 20.19 18.01
CA ALA A 145 -31.46 20.78 16.91
C ALA A 145 -32.90 20.24 16.79
N ALA A 146 -33.25 19.19 17.54
CA ALA A 146 -34.56 18.55 17.54
C ALA A 146 -35.46 18.98 18.72
N GLU A 147 -34.92 19.77 19.67
CA GLU A 147 -35.64 20.47 20.75
C GLU A 147 -35.98 21.91 20.35
#